data_AF-A0A852MYZ2-F1
#
_entry.id   AF-A0A852MYZ2-F1
#
_cell.length_a   1.000
_cell.length_b   1.000
_cell.length_c   1.000
_cell.angle_alpha   90.00
_cell.angle_beta   90.00
_cell.angle_gamma   90.00
#
_symmetry.space_group_name_H-M   'P 1'
#
loop_
_entity.id
_entity.type
_entity.pdbx_description
1 polymer ?
#
loop_
_entity_poly.entity_id
_entity_poly.type
_entity_poly.pdbx_seq_one_letter_code
_entity_poly.pdbx_strand_id
1 'polypeptide(L)'
;ESNHLTDLYRKEETISVAGNGCIHSPRFPSSYPRNLLLTWRLHSPESTRIQLAFDNQFGLEEPDNEICRYDFVEVEDVSETSTVIRGRWCGQKEVPPRITSRTNHIKITFKSDDYFVAKPGFKICYSLVDDSQHAASETNWESVTSSVSGVSYPSPSVTDPTLTAEALDQTIAAFDTVEDLLKHFNPDSWQEDLENLYTDSGHHYRGRSYHDRKSKVDLDRLNDDVKRYSCTPRNYSVNLREELKLTNVVFFPRCLLVQRCGGNCGCGTPNWKSCTCVSGKTVKKYHEVLKFVPEAGHTRRRGRIRNNMSLVDIQLDHHERCDCVCSSRPPR
;
A
#
# COMPACT_ATOMS: atom_id res chain seq x y z
N GLU A 1 2.21 13.05 -16.07
CA GLU A 1 2.01 11.61 -16.31
C GLU A 1 2.50 10.68 -15.18
N SER A 2 2.82 11.19 -13.99
CA SER A 2 3.43 10.39 -12.89
C SER A 2 2.46 9.62 -11.99
N ASN A 3 1.14 9.83 -12.10
CA ASN A 3 0.17 9.27 -11.13
C ASN A 3 -0.42 7.91 -11.54
N HIS A 4 -0.38 7.58 -12.84
CA HIS A 4 -1.08 6.39 -13.34
C HIS A 4 -0.38 5.06 -12.96
N LEU A 5 0.93 5.10 -12.67
CA LEU A 5 1.68 3.91 -12.24
C LEU A 5 1.41 3.60 -10.76
N THR A 6 1.33 4.62 -9.91
CA THR A 6 1.00 4.45 -8.48
C THR A 6 -0.43 3.95 -8.29
N ASP A 7 -1.37 4.39 -9.12
CA ASP A 7 -2.77 3.95 -9.10
C ASP A 7 -2.94 2.45 -9.42
N LEU A 8 -2.00 1.86 -10.18
CA LEU A 8 -2.02 0.43 -10.48
C LEU A 8 -1.54 -0.43 -9.30
N TYR A 9 -0.62 0.09 -8.48
CA TYR A 9 -0.04 -0.65 -7.35
C TYR A 9 -0.81 -0.44 -6.05
N ARG A 10 -1.46 0.72 -5.87
CA ARG A 10 -2.35 0.97 -4.75
C ARG A 10 -3.64 1.58 -5.29
N LYS A 11 -4.71 0.78 -5.32
CA LYS A 11 -6.04 1.20 -5.79
C LYS A 11 -7.06 0.94 -4.71
N GLU A 12 -7.95 1.90 -4.50
CA GLU A 12 -9.18 1.70 -3.76
C GLU A 12 -10.37 2.02 -4.66
N GLU A 13 -11.37 1.13 -4.67
CA GLU A 13 -12.52 1.22 -5.54
C GLU A 13 -13.79 0.89 -4.74
N THR A 14 -14.78 1.78 -4.82
CA THR A 14 -16.10 1.56 -4.21
C THR A 14 -17.07 1.12 -5.30
N ILE A 15 -17.74 -0.02 -5.08
CA ILE A 15 -18.66 -0.64 -6.03
C ILE A 15 -20.05 -0.66 -5.42
N SER A 16 -21.00 0.05 -6.03
CA SER A 16 -22.42 -0.08 -5.71
C SER A 16 -22.98 -1.36 -6.32
N VAL A 17 -23.29 -2.34 -5.49
CA VAL A 17 -23.80 -3.65 -5.90
C VAL A 17 -25.32 -3.55 -6.09
N ALA A 18 -25.74 -3.38 -7.34
CA ALA A 18 -27.16 -3.42 -7.73
C ALA A 18 -27.56 -4.75 -8.41
N GLY A 19 -26.62 -5.68 -8.55
CA GLY A 19 -26.82 -6.95 -9.24
C GLY A 19 -25.55 -7.80 -9.22
N ASN A 20 -25.42 -8.70 -10.20
CA ASN A 20 -24.27 -9.59 -10.29
C ASN A 20 -23.10 -8.91 -10.98
N GLY A 21 -21.89 -9.16 -10.50
CA GLY A 21 -20.66 -8.68 -11.12
C GLY A 21 -19.47 -9.51 -10.67
N CYS A 22 -18.26 -9.17 -11.16
CA CYS A 22 -17.05 -9.82 -10.70
C CYS A 22 -15.90 -8.82 -10.58
N ILE A 23 -15.02 -9.07 -9.61
CA ILE A 23 -13.72 -8.44 -9.48
C ILE A 23 -12.63 -9.50 -9.67
N HIS A 24 -11.44 -9.10 -10.09
CA HIS A 24 -10.33 -10.03 -10.28
C HIS A 24 -8.99 -9.34 -10.06
N SER A 25 -7.97 -10.13 -9.74
CA SER A 25 -6.59 -9.64 -9.72
C SER A 25 -6.19 -9.15 -11.11
N PRO A 26 -5.26 -8.18 -11.21
CA PRO A 26 -4.79 -7.71 -12.51
C PRO A 26 -4.22 -8.88 -13.33
N ARG A 27 -4.55 -8.91 -14.63
CA ARG A 27 -4.12 -9.94 -15.60
C ARG A 27 -4.69 -11.35 -15.42
N PHE A 28 -5.59 -11.59 -14.45
CA PHE A 28 -6.25 -12.88 -14.29
C PHE A 28 -6.81 -13.41 -15.64
N PRO A 29 -6.56 -14.68 -16.03
CA PRO A 29 -5.93 -15.76 -15.25
C PRO A 29 -4.40 -15.86 -15.40
N SER A 30 -3.75 -14.86 -15.99
CA SER A 30 -2.29 -14.76 -16.05
C SER A 30 -1.71 -14.21 -14.74
N SER A 31 -0.40 -14.34 -14.57
CA SER A 31 0.31 -13.95 -13.34
C SER A 31 0.04 -12.50 -12.91
N TYR A 32 -0.40 -12.34 -11.67
CA TYR A 32 -0.62 -11.03 -11.07
C TYR A 32 0.71 -10.28 -10.81
N PRO A 33 0.72 -8.95 -10.87
CA PRO A 33 1.89 -8.14 -10.48
C PRO A 33 2.27 -8.23 -8.99
N ARG A 34 3.56 -8.03 -8.70
CA ARG A 34 4.08 -7.82 -7.34
C ARG A 34 3.75 -6.42 -6.79
N ASN A 35 3.87 -6.23 -5.48
CA ASN A 35 3.66 -4.97 -4.76
C ASN A 35 2.27 -4.34 -4.93
N LEU A 36 1.23 -5.17 -5.01
CA LEU A 36 -0.14 -4.71 -5.10
C LEU A 36 -0.75 -4.50 -3.71
N LEU A 37 -1.55 -3.45 -3.59
CA LEU A 37 -2.49 -3.22 -2.52
C LEU A 37 -3.79 -2.71 -3.13
N LEU A 38 -4.68 -3.65 -3.47
CA LEU A 38 -5.97 -3.34 -4.08
C LEU A 38 -7.07 -3.53 -3.05
N THR A 39 -7.97 -2.56 -2.94
CA THR A 39 -9.10 -2.62 -2.02
C THR A 39 -10.39 -2.36 -2.78
N TRP A 40 -11.35 -3.28 -2.66
CA TRP A 40 -12.70 -3.11 -3.18
C TRP A 40 -13.68 -3.01 -2.02
N ARG A 41 -14.45 -1.92 -1.96
CA ARG A 41 -15.53 -1.73 -1.00
C ARG A 41 -16.86 -1.91 -1.73
N LEU A 42 -17.53 -3.02 -1.48
CA LEU A 42 -18.82 -3.31 -2.10
C LEU A 42 -19.93 -2.84 -1.16
N HIS A 43 -20.83 -2.03 -1.71
CA HIS A 43 -21.99 -1.49 -1.00
C HIS A 43 -23.28 -1.86 -1.73
N SER A 44 -24.16 -2.61 -1.07
CA SER A 44 -25.49 -2.93 -1.59
C SER A 44 -26.57 -2.06 -0.92
N PRO A 45 -27.78 -1.98 -1.50
CA PRO A 45 -28.90 -1.31 -0.85
C PRO A 45 -29.14 -1.81 0.58
N GLU A 46 -29.73 -0.96 1.42
CA GLU A 46 -30.11 -1.34 2.78
C GLU A 46 -30.95 -2.63 2.77
N SER A 47 -30.87 -3.40 3.86
CA SER A 47 -31.58 -4.69 4.02
C SER A 47 -31.21 -5.80 3.03
N THR A 48 -30.14 -5.64 2.23
CA THR A 48 -29.62 -6.70 1.36
C THR A 48 -28.27 -7.23 1.85
N ARG A 49 -27.89 -8.42 1.37
CA ARG A 49 -26.56 -9.01 1.60
C ARG A 49 -25.85 -9.29 0.29
N ILE A 50 -24.54 -9.35 0.34
CA ILE A 50 -23.66 -9.60 -0.79
C ILE A 50 -23.06 -11.00 -0.61
N GLN A 51 -23.31 -11.88 -1.58
CA GLN A 51 -22.64 -13.18 -1.66
C GLN A 51 -21.45 -13.09 -2.61
N LEU A 52 -20.30 -13.60 -2.17
CA LEU A 52 -19.06 -13.72 -2.90
C LEU A 52 -18.77 -15.18 -3.22
N ALA A 53 -18.38 -15.44 -4.47
CA ALA A 53 -17.95 -16.74 -4.95
C ALA A 53 -16.62 -16.62 -5.68
N PHE A 54 -15.63 -17.41 -5.26
CA PHE A 54 -14.32 -17.47 -5.89
C PHE A 54 -14.34 -18.38 -7.11
N ASP A 55 -13.62 -17.99 -8.16
CA ASP A 55 -13.40 -18.79 -9.35
C ASP A 55 -12.47 -19.97 -9.05
N ASN A 56 -12.68 -21.08 -9.75
CA ASN A 56 -11.94 -22.33 -9.54
C ASN A 56 -10.45 -22.21 -9.91
N GLN A 57 -10.05 -21.21 -10.70
CA GLN A 57 -8.65 -20.94 -11.02
C GLN A 57 -7.94 -20.09 -9.96
N PHE A 58 -8.43 -20.08 -8.72
CA PHE A 58 -7.77 -19.43 -7.60
C PHE A 58 -6.35 -19.97 -7.40
N GLY A 59 -5.37 -19.08 -7.33
CA GLY A 59 -4.00 -19.42 -7.01
C GLY A 59 -3.18 -18.18 -6.65
N LEU A 60 -2.69 -18.15 -5.43
CA LEU A 60 -1.72 -17.18 -4.91
C LEU A 60 -0.45 -17.90 -4.41
N GLU A 61 0.52 -17.15 -3.89
CA GLU A 61 1.69 -17.71 -3.22
C GLU A 61 1.29 -18.66 -2.07
N GLU A 62 2.06 -19.74 -1.88
CA GLU A 62 1.77 -20.73 -0.84
C GLU A 62 1.94 -20.14 0.56
N PRO A 63 1.16 -20.62 1.55
CA PRO A 63 1.28 -20.17 2.93
C PRO A 63 2.63 -20.58 3.53
N ASP A 64 3.13 -19.76 4.47
CA ASP A 64 4.25 -20.10 5.34
C ASP A 64 3.72 -20.54 6.70
N ASN A 65 3.96 -21.79 7.08
CA ASN A 65 3.42 -22.40 8.30
C ASN A 65 1.89 -22.23 8.44
N GLU A 66 1.14 -22.50 7.35
CA GLU A 66 -0.32 -22.33 7.26
C GLU A 66 -0.82 -20.86 7.36
N ILE A 67 0.10 -19.89 7.38
CA ILE A 67 -0.22 -18.46 7.47
C ILE A 67 0.03 -17.79 6.13
N CYS A 68 -0.99 -17.12 5.61
CA CYS A 68 -0.91 -16.28 4.41
C CYS A 68 -0.22 -14.95 4.73
N ARG A 69 1.11 -14.98 4.81
CA ARG A 69 1.96 -13.85 5.21
C ARG A 69 2.35 -12.93 4.03
N TYR A 70 2.59 -13.52 2.87
CA TYR A 70 3.12 -12.86 1.68
C TYR A 70 1.97 -12.32 0.82
N ASP A 71 1.53 -13.10 -0.15
CA ASP A 71 0.40 -12.80 -1.00
C ASP A 71 -0.91 -13.34 -0.42
N PHE A 72 -1.93 -12.48 -0.31
CA PHE A 72 -3.23 -12.89 0.19
C PHE A 72 -4.38 -12.05 -0.32
N VAL A 73 -5.55 -12.66 -0.37
CA VAL A 73 -6.84 -11.97 -0.43
C VAL A 73 -7.55 -12.12 0.89
N GLU A 74 -8.03 -11.00 1.42
CA GLU A 74 -8.73 -10.90 2.69
C GLU A 74 -10.11 -10.31 2.47
N VAL A 75 -11.10 -10.87 3.15
CA VAL A 75 -12.49 -10.41 3.09
C VAL A 75 -12.93 -10.00 4.49
N GLU A 76 -13.44 -8.79 4.63
CA GLU A 76 -13.83 -8.16 5.88
C GLU A 76 -15.29 -7.69 5.79
N ASP A 77 -16.13 -8.09 6.75
CA ASP A 77 -17.43 -7.44 6.96
C ASP A 77 -17.20 -6.11 7.65
N VAL A 78 -17.69 -5.02 7.07
CA VAL A 78 -17.54 -3.67 7.61
C VAL A 78 -18.90 -3.19 8.12
N SER A 79 -18.88 -2.62 9.32
CA SER A 79 -20.01 -1.91 9.92
C SER A 79 -19.52 -0.56 10.45
N GLU A 80 -20.45 0.33 10.81
CA GLU A 80 -20.10 1.65 11.35
C GLU A 80 -19.21 1.58 12.60
N THR A 81 -19.35 0.51 13.39
CA THR A 81 -18.70 0.38 14.71
C THR A 81 -17.66 -0.74 14.78
N SER A 82 -17.59 -1.63 13.79
CA SER A 82 -16.68 -2.78 13.82
C SER A 82 -16.30 -3.30 12.43
N THR A 83 -15.11 -3.88 12.34
CA THR A 83 -14.62 -4.63 11.18
C THR A 83 -14.35 -6.07 11.62
N VAL A 84 -14.87 -7.04 10.87
CA VAL A 84 -14.73 -8.47 11.18
C VAL A 84 -14.11 -9.18 9.99
N ILE A 85 -12.90 -9.73 10.18
CA ILE A 85 -12.24 -10.54 9.16
C ILE A 85 -13.00 -11.86 8.99
N ARG A 86 -13.50 -12.11 7.78
CA ARG A 86 -14.21 -13.35 7.40
C ARG A 86 -13.24 -14.44 7.03
N GLY A 87 -12.10 -14.05 6.47
CA GLY A 87 -10.97 -14.94 6.25
C GLY A 87 -9.90 -14.27 5.40
N ARG A 88 -8.77 -14.95 5.36
CA ARG A 88 -7.60 -14.60 4.56
C ARG A 88 -7.14 -15.86 3.84
N TRP A 89 -6.95 -15.77 2.53
CA TRP A 89 -6.64 -16.92 1.69
C TRP A 89 -5.43 -16.66 0.79
N CYS A 90 -4.68 -17.73 0.56
CA CYS A 90 -3.50 -17.80 -0.28
C CYS A 90 -3.30 -19.25 -0.75
N GLY A 91 -2.24 -19.51 -1.53
CA GLY A 91 -1.95 -20.81 -2.11
C GLY A 91 -2.87 -21.18 -3.27
N GLN A 92 -2.76 -22.43 -3.72
CA GLN A 92 -3.49 -22.99 -4.86
C GLN A 92 -4.27 -24.28 -4.51
N LYS A 93 -4.02 -24.85 -3.32
CA LYS A 93 -4.52 -26.18 -2.97
C LYS A 93 -6.04 -26.24 -2.85
N GLU A 94 -6.65 -25.19 -2.30
CA GLU A 94 -8.09 -25.12 -2.01
C GLU A 94 -8.65 -23.76 -2.43
N VAL A 95 -9.81 -23.77 -3.07
CA VAL A 95 -10.53 -22.55 -3.45
C VAL A 95 -11.30 -22.04 -2.22
N PRO A 96 -11.25 -20.74 -1.91
CA PRO A 96 -11.99 -20.19 -0.78
C PRO A 96 -13.49 -20.49 -0.86
N PRO A 97 -14.17 -20.74 0.29
CA PRO A 97 -15.59 -21.04 0.30
C PRO A 97 -16.43 -19.83 -0.13
N ARG A 98 -17.70 -20.05 -0.45
CA ARG A 98 -18.64 -18.95 -0.67
C ARG A 98 -18.83 -18.17 0.63
N ILE A 99 -18.83 -16.85 0.53
CA ILE A 99 -18.96 -15.94 1.67
C ILE A 99 -20.23 -15.13 1.47
N THR A 100 -21.09 -15.06 2.47
CA THR A 100 -22.22 -14.12 2.49
C THR A 100 -21.92 -13.06 3.53
N SER A 101 -22.02 -11.79 3.13
CA SER A 101 -21.78 -10.64 4.01
C SER A 101 -22.82 -10.60 5.13
N ARG A 102 -22.45 -10.06 6.29
CA ARG A 102 -23.39 -9.87 7.41
C ARG A 102 -24.28 -8.64 7.21
N THR A 103 -23.70 -7.60 6.64
CA THR A 103 -24.32 -6.31 6.37
C THR A 103 -24.36 -6.08 4.84
N ASN A 104 -24.84 -4.92 4.44
CA ASN A 104 -24.79 -4.45 3.06
C ASN A 104 -23.41 -3.89 2.65
N HIS A 105 -22.39 -4.04 3.49
CA HIS A 105 -21.03 -3.53 3.27
C HIS A 105 -19.99 -4.64 3.45
N ILE A 106 -19.20 -4.90 2.41
CA ILE A 106 -18.09 -5.86 2.48
C ILE A 106 -16.85 -5.28 1.82
N LYS A 107 -15.70 -5.47 2.46
CA LYS A 107 -14.40 -4.99 1.98
C LYS A 107 -13.54 -6.18 1.59
N ILE A 108 -12.91 -6.10 0.43
CA ILE A 108 -12.02 -7.12 -0.12
C ILE A 108 -10.67 -6.47 -0.34
N THR A 109 -9.63 -6.99 0.31
CA THR A 109 -8.27 -6.47 0.22
C THR A 109 -7.38 -7.53 -0.41
N PHE A 110 -6.74 -7.20 -1.52
CA PHE A 110 -5.68 -8.02 -2.10
C PHE A 110 -4.33 -7.36 -1.87
N LYS A 111 -3.39 -8.13 -1.32
CA LYS A 111 -2.01 -7.70 -1.13
C LYS A 111 -1.07 -8.70 -1.81
N SER A 112 -0.11 -8.19 -2.58
CA SER A 112 1.06 -8.95 -3.02
C SER A 112 2.36 -8.32 -2.53
N ASP A 113 3.36 -9.14 -2.24
CA ASP A 113 4.65 -8.71 -1.73
C ASP A 113 5.62 -8.29 -2.86
N ASP A 114 6.89 -8.04 -2.54
CA ASP A 114 7.88 -7.60 -3.52
C ASP A 114 8.57 -8.75 -4.30
N TYR A 115 8.22 -10.00 -4.01
CA TYR A 115 8.70 -11.18 -4.71
C TYR A 115 7.88 -11.47 -5.97
N PHE A 116 8.50 -12.16 -6.92
CA PHE A 116 7.83 -12.56 -8.15
C PHE A 116 7.22 -13.93 -7.99
N VAL A 117 5.91 -14.01 -8.19
CA VAL A 117 5.13 -15.24 -8.09
C VAL A 117 4.37 -15.45 -9.40
N ALA A 118 4.58 -16.61 -10.04
CA ALA A 118 3.89 -16.97 -11.27
C ALA A 118 2.62 -17.76 -10.96
N LYS A 119 1.61 -17.09 -10.38
CA LYS A 119 0.33 -17.71 -9.97
C LYS A 119 -0.85 -16.99 -10.61
N PRO A 120 -1.95 -17.71 -10.94
CA PRO A 120 -3.04 -17.18 -11.77
C PRO A 120 -3.82 -16.02 -11.13
N GLY A 121 -3.74 -15.86 -9.81
CA GLY A 121 -4.44 -14.83 -9.06
C GLY A 121 -5.82 -15.30 -8.62
N PHE A 122 -6.80 -14.40 -8.67
CA PHE A 122 -8.18 -14.74 -8.31
C PHE A 122 -9.19 -13.96 -9.14
N LYS A 123 -10.40 -14.51 -9.20
CA LYS A 123 -11.61 -13.82 -9.61
C LYS A 123 -12.70 -14.11 -8.59
N ILE A 124 -13.38 -13.08 -8.12
CA ILE A 124 -14.50 -13.17 -7.17
C ILE A 124 -15.72 -12.60 -7.87
N CYS A 125 -16.76 -13.41 -8.03
CA CYS A 125 -18.05 -12.93 -8.50
C CYS A 125 -18.96 -12.65 -7.31
N TYR A 126 -19.61 -11.49 -7.33
CA TYR A 126 -20.54 -11.05 -6.30
C TYR A 126 -21.96 -11.02 -6.84
N SER A 127 -22.93 -11.29 -5.97
CA SER A 127 -24.36 -11.21 -6.27
C SER A 127 -25.13 -10.74 -5.04
N LEU A 128 -26.28 -10.10 -5.27
CA LEU A 128 -27.20 -9.78 -4.20
C LEU A 128 -27.93 -11.04 -3.72
N VAL A 129 -28.03 -11.18 -2.42
CA VAL A 129 -28.93 -12.11 -1.76
C VAL A 129 -30.03 -11.27 -1.13
N ASP A 130 -31.25 -11.48 -1.62
CA ASP A 130 -32.44 -10.95 -0.99
C ASP A 130 -32.80 -11.86 0.19
N ASP A 131 -32.98 -11.29 1.38
CA ASP A 131 -33.43 -12.05 2.57
C ASP A 131 -34.93 -12.43 2.44
N SER A 132 -35.56 -12.21 1.27
CA SER A 132 -36.93 -12.59 0.93
C SER A 132 -37.15 -14.09 0.65
N GLN A 133 -36.48 -14.98 1.39
CA GLN A 133 -36.98 -16.35 1.57
C GLN A 133 -37.00 -16.73 3.04
N HIS A 134 -38.21 -16.60 3.57
CA HIS A 134 -38.76 -17.15 4.79
C HIS A 134 -38.01 -18.36 5.39
N ALA A 135 -37.89 -18.28 6.71
CA ALA A 135 -38.15 -19.38 7.62
C ALA A 135 -39.06 -20.46 7.02
N ALA A 136 -38.49 -21.61 6.72
CA ALA A 136 -39.20 -22.88 6.65
C ALA A 136 -38.56 -23.83 7.66
N SER A 137 -38.87 -23.59 8.93
CA SER A 137 -38.90 -24.64 9.95
C SER A 137 -40.02 -24.26 10.92
N GLU A 138 -41.04 -25.10 10.86
CA GLU A 138 -42.31 -25.10 11.56
C GLU A 138 -42.21 -24.64 13.02
N THR A 139 -43.04 -23.66 13.40
CA THR A 139 -44.15 -23.90 14.34
C THR A 139 -45.03 -22.65 14.44
N ASN A 140 -46.27 -22.83 14.02
CA ASN A 140 -47.51 -22.12 14.32
C ASN A 140 -47.53 -21.28 15.63
N TRP A 141 -47.87 -19.99 15.53
CA TRP A 141 -49.08 -19.43 16.15
C TRP A 141 -49.46 -18.07 15.51
N GLU A 142 -50.65 -18.06 14.90
CA GLU A 142 -51.60 -16.94 14.73
C GLU A 142 -51.51 -15.91 15.89
N SER A 143 -51.74 -14.60 15.78
CA SER A 143 -52.70 -13.87 14.94
C SER A 143 -52.68 -12.36 15.32
N VAL A 144 -53.29 -11.55 14.44
CA VAL A 144 -54.18 -10.40 14.78
C VAL A 144 -53.59 -8.96 14.94
N THR A 145 -53.88 -8.19 13.88
CA THR A 145 -54.44 -6.82 13.81
C THR A 145 -53.60 -5.54 14.02
N SER A 146 -53.64 -4.76 12.93
CA SER A 146 -54.13 -3.37 12.84
C SER A 146 -53.20 -2.20 13.12
N SER A 147 -52.96 -1.48 12.02
CA SER A 147 -52.81 -0.04 11.85
C SER A 147 -53.41 0.84 12.95
N VAL A 148 -52.60 1.79 13.44
CA VAL A 148 -53.08 3.09 13.94
C VAL A 148 -52.15 4.21 13.42
N SER A 149 -52.77 5.31 13.03
CA SER A 149 -52.19 6.55 12.51
C SER A 149 -52.19 7.66 13.59
N GLY A 150 -51.24 8.60 13.49
CA GLY A 150 -51.14 9.85 14.28
C GLY A 150 -50.35 9.68 15.59
N VAL A 151 -49.41 10.55 16.00
CA VAL A 151 -49.57 12.00 16.28
C VAL A 151 -48.22 12.73 16.19
N SER A 152 -48.31 14.04 15.96
CA SER A 152 -47.29 15.04 15.59
C SER A 152 -46.66 15.84 16.76
N TYR A 153 -45.48 16.43 16.45
CA TYR A 153 -44.79 17.64 16.98
C TYR A 153 -44.00 17.58 18.32
N PRO A 154 -43.00 18.48 18.57
CA PRO A 154 -42.48 19.59 17.75
C PRO A 154 -40.94 19.63 17.54
N SER A 155 -40.48 20.42 16.54
CA SER A 155 -39.11 20.94 16.47
C SER A 155 -38.81 21.91 17.63
N PRO A 156 -37.52 22.13 17.92
CA PRO A 156 -37.02 23.50 17.85
C PRO A 156 -35.71 23.61 17.04
N SER A 157 -35.66 24.66 16.25
CA SER A 157 -34.48 25.20 15.57
C SER A 157 -33.52 25.87 16.56
N VAL A 158 -32.23 25.52 16.50
CA VAL A 158 -31.13 26.47 16.76
C VAL A 158 -30.05 26.21 15.71
N THR A 159 -29.72 27.30 15.03
CA THR A 159 -28.63 27.51 14.08
C THR A 159 -27.26 27.12 14.62
N ASP A 160 -26.56 26.26 13.88
CA ASP A 160 -25.11 26.38 13.64
C ASP A 160 -24.80 25.64 12.33
N PRO A 161 -24.21 26.26 11.29
CA PRO A 161 -23.84 25.53 10.10
C PRO A 161 -22.65 24.65 10.46
N THR A 162 -22.89 23.35 10.58
CA THR A 162 -21.83 22.36 10.62
C THR A 162 -21.06 22.49 9.32
N LEU A 163 -19.90 23.15 9.34
CA LEU A 163 -18.95 23.19 8.24
C LEU A 163 -18.49 21.75 8.01
N THR A 164 -19.15 21.06 7.09
CA THR A 164 -18.68 19.78 6.58
C THR A 164 -17.29 19.98 5.98
N ALA A 165 -16.44 18.96 6.06
CA ALA A 165 -15.10 19.00 5.45
C ALA A 165 -15.16 19.38 3.96
N GLU A 166 -16.25 19.03 3.27
CA GLU A 166 -16.53 19.40 1.89
C GLU A 166 -16.79 20.90 1.70
N ALA A 167 -17.49 21.56 2.63
CA ALA A 167 -17.69 23.01 2.60
C ALA A 167 -16.37 23.76 2.87
N LEU A 168 -15.52 23.22 3.75
CA LEU A 168 -14.21 23.77 4.03
C LEU A 168 -13.26 23.63 2.82
N ASP A 169 -13.28 22.48 2.14
CA ASP A 169 -12.47 22.21 0.95
C ASP A 169 -12.86 23.12 -0.23
N GLN A 170 -14.17 23.35 -0.43
CA GLN A 170 -14.67 24.32 -1.41
C GLN A 170 -14.25 25.76 -1.08
N THR A 171 -14.18 26.11 0.22
CA THR A 171 -13.76 27.44 0.66
C THR A 171 -12.26 27.65 0.48
N ILE A 172 -11.45 26.61 0.76
CA ILE A 172 -9.99 26.64 0.55
C ILE A 172 -9.66 26.72 -0.95
N ALA A 173 -10.39 26.00 -1.80
CA ALA A 173 -10.21 26.00 -3.25
C ALA A 173 -10.55 27.35 -3.92
N ALA A 174 -11.19 28.28 -3.20
CA ALA A 174 -11.51 29.62 -3.70
C ALA A 174 -10.33 30.61 -3.58
N PHE A 175 -9.22 30.23 -2.95
CA PHE A 175 -8.04 31.09 -2.76
C PHE A 175 -6.84 30.60 -3.58
N ASP A 176 -6.23 31.50 -4.34
CA ASP A 176 -5.08 31.19 -5.20
C ASP A 176 -3.73 31.30 -4.48
N THR A 177 -3.68 31.97 -3.33
CA THR A 177 -2.44 32.18 -2.56
C THR A 177 -2.61 31.84 -1.08
N VAL A 178 -1.52 31.36 -0.47
CA VAL A 178 -1.47 31.02 0.97
C VAL A 178 -1.68 32.27 1.84
N GLU A 179 -1.28 33.44 1.36
CA GLU A 179 -1.48 34.71 2.07
C GLU A 179 -2.95 35.09 2.17
N ASP A 180 -3.69 34.97 1.06
CA ASP A 180 -5.12 35.32 1.01
C ASP A 180 -5.97 34.33 1.79
N LEU A 181 -5.56 33.05 1.79
CA LEU A 181 -6.14 32.03 2.65
C LEU A 181 -5.93 32.34 4.13
N LEU A 182 -4.69 32.64 4.56
CA LEU A 182 -4.39 32.93 5.97
C LEU A 182 -5.08 34.22 6.44
N LYS A 183 -5.21 35.26 5.59
CA LYS A 183 -5.99 36.46 5.89
C LYS A 183 -7.48 36.16 6.10
N HIS A 184 -8.03 35.20 5.36
CA HIS A 184 -9.44 34.84 5.47
C HIS A 184 -9.74 34.05 6.75
N PHE A 185 -8.85 33.11 7.11
CA PHE A 185 -9.06 32.26 8.28
C PHE A 185 -8.59 32.92 9.59
N ASN A 186 -7.46 33.63 9.58
CA ASN A 186 -6.84 34.23 10.76
C ASN A 186 -6.42 35.69 10.47
N PRO A 187 -7.37 36.62 10.31
CA PRO A 187 -7.09 38.01 9.89
C PRO A 187 -6.17 38.79 10.85
N ASP A 188 -6.07 38.36 12.11
CA ASP A 188 -5.29 39.05 13.14
C ASP A 188 -3.88 38.48 13.33
N SER A 189 -3.60 37.24 12.90
CA SER A 189 -2.29 36.57 13.06
C SER A 189 -1.63 36.11 11.76
N TRP A 190 -2.28 36.32 10.61
CA TRP A 190 -1.80 35.77 9.32
C TRP A 190 -0.36 36.15 8.96
N GLN A 191 0.12 37.34 9.38
CA GLN A 191 1.50 37.76 9.10
C GLN A 191 2.52 36.95 9.91
N GLU A 192 2.24 36.70 11.19
CA GLU A 192 3.11 35.91 12.06
C GLU A 192 3.07 34.43 11.65
N ASP A 193 1.90 33.92 11.28
CA ASP A 193 1.72 32.56 10.77
C ASP A 193 2.46 32.34 9.44
N LEU A 194 2.40 33.31 8.53
CA LEU A 194 3.13 33.27 7.27
C LEU A 194 4.66 33.35 7.48
N GLU A 195 5.14 34.19 8.39
CA GLU A 195 6.57 34.35 8.69
C GLU A 195 7.15 33.11 9.40
N ASN A 196 6.37 32.46 10.28
CA ASN A 196 6.71 31.19 10.90
C ASN A 196 6.85 30.05 9.87
N LEU A 197 6.01 30.03 8.84
CA LEU A 197 6.08 29.03 7.76
C LEU A 197 7.38 29.13 6.93
N TYR A 198 7.93 30.34 6.76
CA TYR A 198 9.18 30.55 6.02
C TYR A 198 10.43 30.44 6.91
N THR A 199 10.34 30.77 8.20
CA THR A 199 11.47 30.68 9.15
C THR A 199 11.77 29.25 9.63
N ASP A 200 10.83 28.30 9.49
CA ASP A 200 11.03 26.89 9.85
C ASP A 200 11.94 26.10 8.88
N SER A 201 12.48 26.76 7.85
CA SER A 201 13.45 26.17 6.91
C SER A 201 14.90 26.13 7.43
N GLY A 202 15.12 26.34 8.74
CA GLY A 202 16.44 26.58 9.33
C GLY A 202 16.79 25.74 10.56
N HIS A 203 16.58 24.42 10.58
CA HIS A 203 17.15 23.58 11.63
C HIS A 203 18.66 23.32 11.44
N HIS A 204 19.46 24.36 11.67
CA HIS A 204 20.83 24.23 12.14
C HIS A 204 20.84 23.67 13.57
N TYR A 205 21.00 22.35 13.73
CA TYR A 205 21.28 21.77 15.06
C TYR A 205 22.75 21.99 15.45
N ARG A 206 23.03 23.21 15.92
CA ARG A 206 24.13 23.49 16.85
C ARG A 206 23.66 23.06 18.24
N GLY A 207 24.40 22.15 18.88
CA GLY A 207 24.01 21.56 20.16
C GLY A 207 23.70 22.61 21.23
N ARG A 208 22.47 22.60 21.75
CA ARG A 208 22.12 23.28 23.00
C ARG A 208 22.34 22.33 24.15
N SER A 209 23.25 22.74 25.03
CA SER A 209 23.46 22.18 26.36
C SER A 209 22.15 22.17 27.15
N TYR A 210 21.91 21.05 27.81
CA TYR A 210 20.81 20.80 28.72
C TYR A 210 20.60 21.93 29.74
N HIS A 211 19.42 22.54 29.72
CA HIS A 211 18.79 22.99 30.95
C HIS A 211 17.40 22.35 31.05
N ASP A 212 17.41 21.30 31.87
CA ASP A 212 16.32 20.66 32.61
C ASP A 212 14.90 21.22 32.41
N ARG A 213 14.12 20.53 31.56
CA ARG A 213 12.74 20.18 31.87
C ARG A 213 12.51 18.76 31.38
N LYS A 214 12.31 17.84 32.33
CA LYS A 214 11.89 16.45 32.09
C LYS A 214 10.52 16.43 31.38
N SER A 215 10.50 16.62 30.07
CA SER A 215 9.44 16.04 29.26
C SER A 215 9.77 14.56 29.12
N LYS A 216 8.76 13.70 29.29
CA LYS A 216 8.85 12.27 29.11
C LYS A 216 9.19 12.05 27.64
N VAL A 217 10.48 11.92 27.33
CA VAL A 217 10.97 11.70 25.97
C VAL A 217 10.28 10.44 25.46
N ASP A 218 9.54 10.57 24.38
CA ASP A 218 8.93 9.44 23.70
C ASP A 218 10.07 8.60 23.10
N LEU A 219 10.43 7.54 23.82
CA LEU A 219 11.51 6.64 23.47
C LEU A 219 11.23 5.92 22.15
N ASP A 220 9.95 5.75 21.78
CA ASP A 220 9.57 5.11 20.53
C ASP A 220 9.86 6.04 19.34
N ARG A 221 9.51 7.32 19.47
CA ARG A 221 9.87 8.34 18.48
C ARG A 221 11.38 8.48 18.29
N LEU A 222 12.13 8.49 19.39
CA LEU A 222 13.61 8.54 19.34
C LEU A 222 14.19 7.27 18.71
N ASN A 223 13.63 6.10 19.00
CA ASN A 223 14.05 4.83 18.43
C ASN A 223 13.82 4.78 16.91
N ASP A 224 12.69 5.28 16.43
CA ASP A 224 12.40 5.35 14.99
C ASP A 224 13.29 6.35 14.26
N ASP A 225 13.59 7.49 14.86
CA ASP A 225 14.59 8.43 14.33
C ASP A 225 15.98 7.77 14.26
N VAL A 226 16.39 7.08 15.34
CA VAL A 226 17.66 6.33 15.35
C VAL A 226 17.68 5.26 14.26
N LYS A 227 16.60 4.49 14.04
CA LYS A 227 16.52 3.50 12.94
C LYS A 227 16.64 4.14 11.56
N ARG A 228 16.01 5.30 11.35
CA ARG A 228 16.06 6.04 10.07
C ARG A 228 17.47 6.50 9.71
N TYR A 229 18.32 6.77 10.68
CA TYR A 229 19.69 7.23 10.44
C TYR A 229 20.77 6.17 10.69
N SER A 230 20.43 5.01 11.28
CA SER A 230 21.38 3.93 11.56
C SER A 230 21.78 3.14 10.32
N CYS A 231 22.97 2.53 10.37
CA CYS A 231 23.48 1.60 9.37
C CYS A 231 22.57 0.37 9.21
N THR A 232 21.78 0.33 8.14
CA THR A 232 20.80 -0.73 7.84
C THR A 232 20.72 -1.00 6.33
N PRO A 233 20.23 -2.18 5.92
CA PRO A 233 19.86 -2.43 4.53
C PRO A 233 18.75 -1.47 4.07
N ARG A 234 18.94 -0.83 2.93
CA ARG A 234 17.99 0.13 2.34
C ARG A 234 17.83 -0.10 0.84
N ASN A 235 16.70 0.33 0.30
CA ASN A 235 16.42 0.30 -1.12
C ASN A 235 17.26 1.37 -1.85
N TYR A 236 18.18 0.92 -2.71
CA TYR A 236 18.95 1.76 -3.62
C TYR A 236 18.56 1.43 -5.06
N SER A 237 18.27 2.46 -5.85
CA SER A 237 18.09 2.30 -7.30
C SER A 237 19.45 2.16 -7.97
N VAL A 238 19.73 1.01 -8.57
CA VAL A 238 20.99 0.75 -9.28
C VAL A 238 20.75 0.67 -10.78
N ASN A 239 21.65 1.24 -11.57
CA ASN A 239 21.61 1.17 -13.03
C ASN A 239 22.20 -0.18 -13.49
N LEU A 240 21.39 -0.98 -14.20
CA LEU A 240 21.79 -2.33 -14.59
C LEU A 240 22.98 -2.37 -15.55
N ARG A 241 23.14 -1.32 -16.38
CA ARG A 241 24.25 -1.20 -17.31
C ARG A 241 25.58 -1.02 -16.58
N GLU A 242 25.55 -0.24 -15.49
CA GLU A 242 26.71 0.08 -14.66
C GLU A 242 27.06 -1.11 -13.74
N GLU A 243 26.06 -1.68 -13.07
CA GLU A 243 26.25 -2.83 -12.17
C GLU A 243 26.77 -4.07 -12.93
N LEU A 244 26.20 -4.38 -14.09
CA LEU A 244 26.62 -5.53 -14.90
C LEU A 244 27.82 -5.23 -15.80
N LYS A 245 28.28 -3.97 -15.86
CA LYS A 245 29.37 -3.51 -16.73
C LYS A 245 29.15 -3.83 -18.22
N LEU A 246 27.90 -3.79 -18.68
CA LEU A 246 27.53 -4.13 -20.06
C LEU A 246 27.17 -2.88 -20.86
N THR A 247 28.08 -2.38 -21.68
CA THR A 247 27.87 -1.13 -22.45
C THR A 247 27.13 -1.31 -23.78
N ASN A 248 27.12 -2.52 -24.34
CA ASN A 248 26.53 -2.82 -25.65
C ASN A 248 25.12 -3.41 -25.54
N VAL A 249 24.47 -3.22 -24.39
CA VAL A 249 23.19 -3.83 -24.05
C VAL A 249 22.33 -2.78 -23.34
N VAL A 250 21.03 -2.79 -23.61
CA VAL A 250 20.04 -1.98 -22.91
C VAL A 250 19.10 -2.93 -22.16
N PHE A 251 18.83 -2.64 -20.89
CA PHE A 251 17.89 -3.39 -20.08
C PHE A 251 16.60 -2.60 -19.88
N PHE A 252 15.47 -3.31 -19.78
CA PHE A 252 14.20 -2.77 -19.35
C PHE A 252 13.64 -3.59 -18.17
N PRO A 253 13.34 -2.96 -17.01
CA PRO A 253 13.60 -1.55 -16.69
C PRO A 253 15.11 -1.24 -16.63
N ARG A 254 15.50 0.05 -16.77
CA ARG A 254 16.93 0.45 -16.75
C ARG A 254 17.57 0.35 -15.37
N CYS A 255 16.77 0.54 -14.33
CA CYS A 255 17.20 0.49 -12.95
C CYS A 255 16.34 -0.50 -12.16
N LEU A 256 16.94 -1.14 -11.16
CA LEU A 256 16.23 -1.99 -10.20
C LEU A 256 16.52 -1.52 -8.77
N LEU A 257 15.58 -1.78 -7.87
CA LEU A 257 15.79 -1.57 -6.44
C LEU A 257 16.59 -2.75 -5.88
N VAL A 258 17.70 -2.44 -5.22
CA VAL A 258 18.59 -3.40 -4.60
C VAL A 258 18.86 -2.99 -3.17
N GLN A 259 18.89 -3.96 -2.26
CA GLN A 259 19.26 -3.70 -0.87
C GLN A 259 20.76 -3.40 -0.79
N ARG A 260 21.11 -2.18 -0.34
CA ARG A 260 22.49 -1.79 -0.05
C ARG A 260 22.57 -1.16 1.33
N CYS A 261 23.73 -1.24 1.96
CA CYS A 261 23.95 -0.69 3.28
C CYS A 261 24.00 0.83 3.22
N GLY A 262 23.21 1.50 4.06
CA GLY A 262 23.16 2.95 4.14
C GLY A 262 22.85 3.42 5.55
N GLY A 263 23.17 4.68 5.81
CA GLY A 263 23.05 5.30 7.13
C GLY A 263 24.39 5.44 7.83
N ASN A 264 24.32 5.93 9.07
CA ASN A 264 25.45 6.31 9.89
C ASN A 264 25.72 5.27 10.97
N CYS A 265 27.00 5.15 11.33
CA CYS A 265 27.43 4.33 12.45
C CYS A 265 27.45 5.17 13.73
N GLY A 266 26.70 4.74 14.74
CA GLY A 266 26.75 5.33 16.08
C GLY A 266 28.03 4.94 16.79
N CYS A 267 29.13 5.65 16.54
CA CYS A 267 30.39 5.44 17.24
C CYS A 267 30.59 6.49 18.32
N GLY A 268 30.79 6.04 19.56
CA GLY A 268 31.01 6.91 20.72
C GLY A 268 32.41 7.53 20.78
N THR A 269 33.09 7.70 19.65
CA THR A 269 34.42 8.31 19.61
C THR A 269 34.33 9.77 19.14
N PRO A 270 35.20 10.66 19.65
CA PRO A 270 35.18 12.08 19.28
C PRO A 270 35.44 12.32 17.77
N ASN A 271 35.99 11.31 17.07
CA ASN A 271 36.16 11.31 15.62
C ASN A 271 35.14 10.38 14.96
N TRP A 272 33.90 10.85 14.82
CA TRP A 272 32.77 10.19 14.16
C TRP A 272 33.05 9.67 12.74
N LYS A 273 34.12 10.16 12.09
CA LYS A 273 34.56 9.76 10.73
C LYS A 273 35.32 8.43 10.67
N SER A 274 35.56 7.77 11.81
CA SER A 274 36.34 6.51 11.88
C SER A 274 35.53 5.25 11.55
N CYS A 275 34.21 5.37 11.38
CA CYS A 275 33.33 4.23 11.22
C CYS A 275 32.57 4.27 9.89
N THR A 276 32.55 3.14 9.21
CA THR A 276 31.89 2.97 7.92
C THR A 276 30.83 1.88 8.01
N CYS A 277 29.68 2.14 7.38
CA CYS A 277 28.60 1.18 7.25
C CYS A 277 28.90 0.27 6.06
N VAL A 278 29.12 -1.02 6.31
CA VAL A 278 29.51 -1.99 5.27
C VAL A 278 28.58 -3.20 5.29
N SER A 279 28.58 -3.98 4.21
CA SER A 279 27.84 -5.25 4.16
C SER A 279 28.48 -6.30 5.08
N GLY A 280 27.71 -6.76 6.05
CA GLY A 280 28.05 -7.94 6.87
C GLY A 280 27.70 -9.25 6.18
N LYS A 281 26.62 -9.25 5.41
CA LYS A 281 26.17 -10.40 4.60
C LYS A 281 25.62 -9.93 3.27
N THR A 282 26.11 -10.53 2.19
CA THR A 282 25.67 -10.25 0.83
C THR A 282 25.14 -11.54 0.20
N VAL A 283 24.00 -11.44 -0.48
CA VAL A 283 23.33 -12.56 -1.17
C VAL A 283 23.04 -12.16 -2.60
N LYS A 284 23.24 -13.11 -3.52
CA LYS A 284 22.88 -12.96 -4.93
C LYS A 284 21.41 -13.25 -5.13
N LYS A 285 20.67 -12.30 -5.69
CA LYS A 285 19.28 -12.47 -6.09
C LYS A 285 19.16 -12.36 -7.61
N TYR A 286 18.31 -13.18 -8.20
CA TYR A 286 18.00 -13.15 -9.62
C TYR A 286 16.87 -12.15 -9.90
N HIS A 287 16.99 -11.41 -11.00
CA HIS A 287 15.99 -10.47 -11.48
C HIS A 287 15.75 -10.71 -12.96
N GLU A 288 14.51 -11.00 -13.34
CA GLU A 288 14.13 -11.11 -14.74
C GLU A 288 14.06 -9.72 -15.36
N VAL A 289 14.78 -9.51 -16.45
CA VAL A 289 14.82 -8.24 -17.18
C VAL A 289 14.76 -8.49 -18.69
N LEU A 290 14.16 -7.53 -19.41
CA LEU A 290 14.21 -7.55 -20.86
C LEU A 290 15.56 -7.01 -21.31
N LYS A 291 16.33 -7.84 -22.01
CA LYS A 291 17.63 -7.49 -22.60
C LYS A 291 17.46 -7.16 -24.07
N PHE A 292 17.89 -5.97 -24.47
CA PHE A 292 17.96 -5.53 -25.86
C PHE A 292 19.42 -5.37 -26.28
N VAL A 293 19.79 -5.99 -27.39
CA VAL A 293 21.13 -5.86 -27.99
C VAL A 293 20.99 -5.07 -29.29
N PRO A 294 21.48 -3.81 -29.35
CA PRO A 294 21.44 -3.02 -30.58
C PRO A 294 22.30 -3.69 -31.66
N GLU A 295 21.75 -3.91 -32.85
CA GLU A 295 22.55 -4.41 -33.98
C GLU A 295 23.56 -3.34 -34.41
N ALA A 296 24.86 -3.67 -34.38
CA ALA A 296 25.90 -2.84 -34.99
C ALA A 296 25.65 -2.83 -36.50
N GLY A 297 25.23 -1.69 -37.04
CA GLY A 297 24.68 -1.58 -38.38
C GLY A 297 25.57 -2.20 -39.45
N HIS A 298 25.16 -3.33 -40.01
CA HIS A 298 25.63 -3.87 -41.28
C HIS A 298 24.46 -4.58 -42.00
N THR A 299 24.13 -4.03 -43.17
CA THR A 299 23.30 -4.56 -44.27
C THR A 299 22.38 -5.75 -43.99
N ARG A 300 21.07 -5.48 -44.01
CA ARG A 300 20.00 -6.48 -44.04
C ARG A 300 20.18 -7.47 -45.21
N ARG A 301 20.73 -8.65 -44.96
CA ARG A 301 20.48 -9.81 -45.81
C ARG A 301 19.10 -10.36 -45.46
N ARG A 302 18.17 -10.22 -46.42
CA ARG A 302 16.81 -10.79 -46.43
C ARG A 302 16.80 -12.22 -45.86
N GLY A 303 15.95 -12.48 -44.87
CA GLY A 303 15.42 -13.83 -44.62
C GLY A 303 15.45 -14.38 -43.20
N ARG A 304 16.04 -13.72 -42.20
CA ARG A 304 15.97 -14.20 -40.81
C ARG A 304 15.67 -13.06 -39.85
N ILE A 305 14.48 -13.09 -39.23
CA ILE A 305 14.16 -12.26 -38.07
C ILE A 305 15.10 -12.73 -36.95
N ARG A 306 16.17 -11.98 -36.68
CA ARG A 306 16.97 -12.19 -35.46
C ARG A 306 16.26 -11.46 -34.34
N ASN A 307 15.80 -12.20 -33.34
CA ASN A 307 15.23 -11.62 -32.13
C ASN A 307 16.37 -10.94 -31.36
N ASN A 308 16.44 -9.61 -31.44
CA ASN A 308 17.41 -8.75 -30.74
C ASN A 308 16.97 -8.42 -29.29
N MET A 309 15.84 -8.99 -28.88
CA MET A 309 15.25 -8.88 -27.55
C MET A 309 15.08 -10.28 -26.95
N SER A 310 15.43 -10.42 -25.67
CA SER A 310 15.25 -11.66 -24.91
C SER A 310 15.01 -11.34 -23.44
N LEU A 311 14.08 -12.05 -22.79
CA LEU A 311 13.99 -12.09 -21.32
C LEU A 311 15.18 -12.88 -20.78
N VAL A 312 15.85 -12.33 -19.77
CA VAL A 312 17.02 -12.95 -19.13
C VAL A 312 16.97 -12.73 -17.62
N ASP A 313 17.48 -13.69 -16.87
CA ASP A 313 17.73 -13.54 -15.45
C ASP A 313 19.13 -12.96 -15.22
N ILE A 314 19.19 -11.79 -14.58
CA ILE A 314 20.45 -11.18 -14.14
C ILE A 314 20.63 -11.39 -12.65
N GLN A 315 21.88 -11.58 -12.21
CA GLN A 315 22.22 -11.68 -10.79
C GLN A 315 22.67 -10.32 -10.28
N LEU A 316 22.07 -9.86 -9.18
CA LEU A 316 22.50 -8.66 -8.47
C LEU A 316 22.81 -9.00 -7.01
N ASP A 317 23.84 -8.33 -6.46
CA ASP A 317 24.25 -8.48 -5.07
C ASP A 317 23.39 -7.59 -4.15
N HIS A 318 22.73 -8.21 -3.17
CA HIS A 318 21.89 -7.57 -2.15
C HIS A 318 22.55 -7.71 -0.78
N HIS A 319 22.62 -6.62 -0.03
CA HIS A 319 23.10 -6.61 1.35
C HIS A 319 21.94 -7.03 2.27
N GLU A 320 21.99 -8.24 2.82
CA GLU A 320 20.98 -8.71 3.79
C GLU A 320 21.24 -8.20 5.20
N ARG A 321 22.52 -7.94 5.53
CA ARG A 321 22.94 -7.44 6.82
C ARG A 321 24.02 -6.39 6.64
N CYS A 322 23.94 -5.34 7.46
CA CYS A 322 24.91 -4.25 7.50
C CYS A 322 25.53 -4.18 8.88
N ASP A 323 26.85 -4.00 8.91
CA ASP A 323 27.60 -3.88 10.15
C ASP A 323 28.44 -2.60 10.11
N CYS A 324 28.65 -2.01 11.29
CA CYS A 324 29.50 -0.85 11.46
C CYS A 324 30.94 -1.28 11.74
N VAL A 325 31.85 -0.96 10.83
CA VAL A 325 33.28 -1.24 11.00
C VAL A 325 33.99 0.05 11.40
N CYS A 326 34.59 0.02 12.59
CA CYS A 326 35.29 1.15 13.21
C CYS A 326 36.77 0.85 13.37
N SER A 327 37.64 1.73 12.90
CA SER A 327 39.10 1.53 12.98
C SER A 327 39.65 1.59 14.42
N SER A 328 38.90 2.18 15.36
CA SER A 328 39.39 2.53 16.71
C SER A 328 38.98 1.59 17.86
N ARG A 329 38.40 0.40 17.58
CA ARG A 329 38.29 -0.76 18.51
C ARG A 329 37.57 -1.94 17.80
N PRO A 330 38.02 -3.19 17.94
CA PRO A 330 37.25 -4.35 17.47
C PRO A 330 35.98 -4.53 18.31
N PRO A 331 34.91 -5.14 17.76
CA PRO A 331 33.64 -5.30 18.46
C PRO A 331 33.84 -6.19 19.70
N ARG A 332 33.29 -5.78 20.85
CA ARG A 332 33.04 -6.67 21.99
C ARG A 332 31.67 -7.31 21.84
#